data_AF-A0A7H4P7N5-F1
#
_entry.id   AF-A0A7H4P7N5-F1
#
_cell.length_a   1.000
_cell.length_b   1.000
_cell.length_c   1.000
_cell.angle_alpha   90.00
_cell.angle_beta   90.00
_cell.angle_gamma   90.00
#
_symmetry.space_group_name_H-M   'P 1'
#
loop_
_entity.id
_entity.type
_entity.pdbx_description
1 polymer ?
#
loop_
_entity_poly.entity_id
_entity_poly.type
_entity_poly.pdbx_seq_one_letter_code
_entity_poly.pdbx_strand_id
1 'polypeptide(L)'
;MPPLICTLRSTRRLTCPRRSTSAPRRGSEYRFLFVNKGGGSANKAALFQETKSILQPEKLTAFLTEKMKALGTAACPPYHIAFVVGGLSADQALKVAKLASTKYYDNLPTSGNELGQAFRDTSLEAALLKASREFGIGAQFGGKYFAMIFA
;
A
#
# COMPACT_ATOMS: atom_id res chain seq x y z
N MET A 1 18.51 -0.24 -5.44
CA MET A 1 17.38 0.35 -6.19
C MET A 1 16.13 0.22 -5.33
N PRO A 2 15.35 1.29 -5.08
CA PRO A 2 14.18 1.24 -4.22
C PRO A 2 12.99 0.58 -4.93
N PRO A 3 12.47 -0.56 -4.44
CA PRO A 3 11.27 -1.18 -4.99
C PRO A 3 10.02 -0.33 -4.68
N LEU A 4 9.12 -0.20 -5.65
CA LEU A 4 7.83 0.49 -5.51
C LEU A 4 6.70 -0.53 -5.48
N ILE A 5 5.86 -0.52 -4.46
CA ILE A 5 4.91 -1.61 -4.22
C ILE A 5 3.53 -1.09 -3.91
N CYS A 6 2.54 -1.67 -4.58
CA CYS A 6 1.12 -1.43 -4.33
C CYS A 6 0.49 -2.69 -3.72
N THR A 7 -0.27 -2.56 -2.63
CA THR A 7 -1.11 -3.67 -2.13
C THR A 7 -2.53 -3.21 -1.81
N LEU A 8 -3.48 -4.14 -1.97
CA LEU A 8 -4.90 -3.86 -1.90
C LEU A 8 -5.60 -4.83 -0.94
N ARG A 9 -6.74 -4.44 -0.35
CA ARG A 9 -7.52 -5.26 0.60
C ARG A 9 -8.97 -5.44 0.13
N SER A 10 -9.50 -6.66 0.20
CA SER A 10 -10.92 -7.01 0.00
C SER A 10 -11.32 -8.10 1.01
N THR A 11 -12.48 -7.95 1.66
CA THR A 11 -12.96 -8.78 2.79
C THR A 11 -13.98 -9.84 2.34
N ARG A 12 -13.66 -11.16 2.43
CA ARG A 12 -14.62 -12.31 2.33
C ARG A 12 -14.00 -13.66 2.84
N ARG A 13 -14.84 -14.71 3.01
CA ARG A 13 -14.70 -15.98 3.81
C ARG A 13 -13.47 -16.93 3.55
N LEU A 14 -13.22 -17.80 4.53
CA LEU A 14 -12.02 -18.65 4.81
C LEU A 14 -11.92 -20.01 4.08
N THR A 15 -10.70 -20.38 3.67
CA THR A 15 -10.12 -21.74 3.53
C THR A 15 -8.62 -21.66 3.91
N CYS A 16 -8.03 -22.64 4.62
CA CYS A 16 -6.73 -22.48 5.33
C CYS A 16 -5.61 -23.41 4.80
N PRO A 17 -4.45 -22.86 4.43
CA PRO A 17 -3.25 -22.90 5.28
C PRO A 17 -2.81 -21.51 5.79
N ARG A 18 -2.13 -21.45 6.95
CA ARG A 18 -1.77 -20.21 7.68
C ARG A 18 -0.29 -19.89 7.56
N ARG A 19 0.05 -18.65 7.17
CA ARG A 19 1.44 -18.13 7.20
C ARG A 19 1.66 -17.28 8.44
N SER A 20 2.61 -17.65 9.30
CA SER A 20 3.03 -16.89 10.49
C SER A 20 4.38 -16.19 10.26
N THR A 21 4.59 -15.03 10.87
CA THR A 21 5.87 -14.31 10.85
C THR A 21 6.05 -13.65 12.21
N SER A 22 7.08 -14.04 12.95
CA SER A 22 7.44 -13.44 14.25
C SER A 22 8.60 -12.46 14.07
N ALA A 23 8.65 -11.44 14.93
CA ALA A 23 9.79 -10.54 15.04
C ALA A 23 10.14 -10.40 16.53
N PRO A 24 11.42 -10.55 16.91
CA PRO A 24 11.82 -10.40 18.31
C PRO A 24 11.59 -8.96 18.76
N ARG A 25 11.03 -8.79 19.97
CA ARG A 25 10.86 -7.50 20.65
C ARG A 25 11.45 -7.60 22.05
N ARG A 26 11.92 -6.47 22.57
CA ARG A 26 12.35 -6.34 23.96
C ARG A 26 11.11 -6.14 24.84
N GLY A 27 10.92 -6.97 25.86
CA GLY A 27 9.79 -6.94 26.80
C GLY A 27 9.05 -8.28 26.92
N SER A 28 8.21 -8.41 27.95
CA SER A 28 7.42 -9.61 28.29
C SER A 28 6.03 -9.64 27.67
N GLU A 29 5.78 -8.88 26.60
CA GLU A 29 4.48 -8.77 25.95
C GLU A 29 4.46 -9.44 24.56
N TYR A 30 3.39 -10.19 24.29
CA TYR A 30 3.10 -10.70 22.95
C TYR A 30 2.03 -9.85 22.27
N ARG A 31 2.34 -9.33 21.08
CA ARG A 31 1.38 -8.61 20.22
C ARG A 31 1.20 -9.36 18.92
N PHE A 32 -0.04 -9.68 18.58
CA PHE A 32 -0.39 -10.40 17.37
C PHE A 32 -1.31 -9.56 16.48
N LEU A 33 -1.00 -9.51 15.18
CA LEU A 33 -1.89 -8.97 14.17
C LEU A 33 -2.42 -10.13 13.31
N PHE A 34 -3.72 -10.38 13.38
CA PHE A 34 -4.39 -11.38 12.55
C PHE A 34 -5.01 -10.69 11.33
N VAL A 35 -4.54 -11.03 10.13
CA VAL A 35 -5.04 -10.47 8.89
C VAL A 35 -5.71 -11.56 8.08
N ASN A 36 -7.03 -11.43 7.89
CA ASN A 36 -7.74 -12.23 6.90
C ASN A 36 -7.69 -11.52 5.54
N LYS A 37 -6.84 -12.01 4.65
CA LYS A 37 -6.59 -11.42 3.32
C LYS A 37 -7.22 -12.31 2.26
N GLY A 38 -8.26 -11.83 1.57
CA GLY A 38 -8.88 -12.59 0.47
C GLY A 38 -7.95 -12.71 -0.74
N GLY A 39 -7.99 -13.85 -1.43
CA GLY A 39 -7.08 -14.17 -2.55
C GLY A 39 -7.06 -13.12 -3.67
N GLY A 40 -8.22 -12.56 -4.05
CA GLY A 40 -8.29 -11.49 -5.06
C GLY A 40 -7.56 -10.20 -4.66
N SER A 41 -7.42 -9.93 -3.37
CA SER A 41 -6.65 -8.78 -2.86
C SER A 41 -5.18 -9.11 -2.63
N ALA A 42 -4.86 -10.37 -2.31
CA ALA A 42 -3.49 -10.86 -2.22
C ALA A 42 -2.80 -10.85 -3.60
N ASN A 43 -3.54 -11.16 -4.67
CA ASN A 43 -3.05 -11.17 -6.05
C ASN A 43 -2.82 -9.75 -6.63
N LYS A 44 -3.30 -8.70 -5.94
CA LYS A 44 -3.07 -7.29 -6.31
C LYS A 44 -1.92 -6.66 -5.52
N ALA A 45 -1.04 -7.49 -4.97
CA ALA A 45 0.27 -7.05 -4.48
C ALA A 45 1.25 -7.06 -5.65
N ALA A 46 1.65 -5.88 -6.14
CA ALA A 46 2.57 -5.74 -7.26
C ALA A 46 3.89 -5.11 -6.79
N LEU A 47 5.01 -5.63 -7.30
CA LEU A 47 6.35 -5.13 -7.08
C LEU A 47 6.88 -4.55 -8.39
N PHE A 48 7.29 -3.28 -8.35
CA PHE A 48 7.90 -2.57 -9.47
C PHE A 48 9.34 -2.23 -9.11
N GLN A 49 10.29 -2.68 -9.95
CA GLN A 49 11.69 -2.35 -9.79
C GLN A 49 12.00 -1.13 -10.63
N GLU A 50 12.09 0.01 -9.96
CA GLU A 50 12.27 1.31 -10.62
C GLU A 50 13.61 1.95 -10.23
N THR A 51 14.01 2.97 -10.98
CA THR A 51 15.29 3.67 -10.80
C THR A 51 15.11 5.03 -10.12
N LYS A 52 16.20 5.69 -9.73
CA LYS A 52 16.14 7.01 -9.07
C LYS A 52 15.40 8.08 -9.91
N SER A 53 15.34 7.90 -11.23
CA SER A 53 14.74 8.83 -12.18
C SER A 53 13.24 9.09 -11.96
N ILE A 54 12.53 8.15 -11.33
CA ILE A 54 11.10 8.28 -11.05
C ILE A 54 10.80 9.01 -9.73
N LEU A 55 11.80 9.29 -8.89
CA LEU A 55 11.61 9.97 -7.60
C LEU A 55 11.32 11.47 -7.74
N GLN A 56 11.24 11.98 -8.97
CA GLN A 56 10.76 13.34 -9.24
C GLN A 56 9.24 13.39 -8.98
N PRO A 57 8.73 14.41 -8.27
CA PRO A 57 7.34 14.42 -7.78
C PRO A 57 6.29 14.28 -8.90
N GLU A 58 6.51 14.92 -10.05
CA GLU A 58 5.63 14.83 -11.21
C GLU A 58 5.59 13.42 -11.82
N LYS A 59 6.77 12.82 -12.03
CA LYS A 59 6.91 11.48 -12.59
C LYS A 59 6.38 10.41 -11.64
N LEU A 60 6.65 10.56 -10.34
CA LEU A 60 6.16 9.67 -9.31
C LEU A 60 4.64 9.67 -9.27
N THR A 61 4.02 10.85 -9.27
CA THR A 61 2.56 10.99 -9.23
C THR A 61 1.92 10.41 -10.49
N ALA A 62 2.51 10.64 -11.67
CA ALA A 62 2.04 10.07 -12.93
C ALA A 62 2.16 8.54 -12.96
N PHE A 63 3.29 8.01 -12.52
CA PHE A 63 3.55 6.57 -12.42
C PHE A 63 2.56 5.89 -11.46
N LEU A 64 2.40 6.43 -10.26
CA LEU A 64 1.47 5.89 -9.26
C LEU A 64 0.02 5.93 -9.78
N THR A 65 -0.36 7.02 -10.44
CA THR A 65 -1.64 7.17 -11.12
C THR A 65 -1.88 6.08 -12.18
N GLU A 66 -0.89 5.81 -13.02
CA GLU A 66 -0.97 4.76 -14.03
C GLU A 66 -1.15 3.39 -13.38
N LYS A 67 -0.38 3.08 -12.34
CA LYS A 67 -0.49 1.79 -11.63
C LYS A 67 -1.82 1.66 -10.90
N MET A 68 -2.38 2.74 -10.36
CA MET A 68 -3.73 2.74 -9.80
C MET A 68 -4.78 2.34 -10.84
N LYS A 69 -4.69 2.88 -12.06
CA LYS A 69 -5.62 2.53 -13.16
C LYS A 69 -5.49 1.06 -13.54
N ALA A 70 -4.26 0.54 -13.59
CA ALA A 70 -3.99 -0.87 -13.89
C ALA A 70 -4.59 -1.86 -12.86
N LEU A 71 -4.84 -1.44 -11.61
CA LEU A 71 -5.52 -2.28 -10.62
C LEU A 71 -6.97 -2.61 -11.01
N GLY A 72 -7.63 -1.71 -11.76
CA GLY A 72 -9.02 -1.84 -12.18
C GLY A 72 -10.04 -2.01 -11.04
N THR A 73 -11.27 -2.37 -11.40
CA THR A 73 -12.39 -2.57 -10.46
C THR A 73 -12.49 -3.99 -9.90
N ALA A 74 -11.60 -4.90 -10.33
CA ALA A 74 -11.73 -6.36 -10.11
C ALA A 74 -11.65 -6.85 -8.66
N ALA A 75 -11.37 -6.00 -7.67
CA ALA A 75 -11.28 -6.41 -6.26
C ALA A 75 -12.33 -5.75 -5.35
N CYS A 76 -13.43 -5.27 -5.95
CA CYS A 76 -14.54 -4.63 -5.26
C CYS A 76 -14.12 -3.34 -4.52
N PRO A 77 -13.90 -2.21 -5.23
CA PRO A 77 -13.74 -0.91 -4.59
C PRO A 77 -14.97 -0.58 -3.72
N PRO A 78 -14.83 0.29 -2.69
CA PRO A 78 -13.70 1.20 -2.45
C PRO A 78 -12.46 0.56 -1.80
N TYR A 79 -11.28 0.89 -2.33
CA TYR A 79 -10.02 0.27 -1.91
C TYR A 79 -9.29 1.00 -0.77
N HIS A 80 -8.55 0.23 0.01
CA HIS A 80 -7.41 0.71 0.80
C HIS A 80 -6.14 0.38 0.02
N ILE A 81 -5.51 1.41 -0.54
CA ILE A 81 -4.32 1.27 -1.38
C ILE A 81 -3.12 1.70 -0.54
N ALA A 82 -2.13 0.83 -0.43
CA ALA A 82 -0.86 1.18 0.19
C ALA A 82 0.26 1.24 -0.84
N PHE A 83 0.99 2.36 -0.89
CA PHE A 83 2.17 2.55 -1.72
C PHE A 83 3.42 2.65 -0.88
N VAL A 84 4.36 1.72 -1.10
CA VAL A 84 5.68 1.77 -0.45
C VAL A 84 6.71 2.13 -1.50
N VAL A 85 7.44 3.22 -1.26
CA VAL A 85 8.56 3.66 -2.08
C VAL A 85 9.85 3.31 -1.36
N GLY A 86 10.59 2.34 -1.90
CA GLY A 86 11.85 1.88 -1.34
C GLY A 86 11.75 0.72 -0.36
N GLY A 87 12.85 0.46 0.32
CA GLY A 87 13.06 -0.72 1.14
C GLY A 87 14.42 -1.38 0.85
N LEU A 88 14.95 -2.10 1.83
CA LEU A 88 16.27 -2.74 1.73
C LEU A 88 16.22 -3.96 0.80
N SER A 89 15.07 -4.63 0.71
CA SER A 89 14.84 -5.77 -0.16
C SER A 89 13.39 -5.80 -0.66
N ALA A 90 13.17 -6.53 -1.76
CA ALA A 90 11.84 -6.72 -2.33
C ALA A 90 10.86 -7.39 -1.35
N ASP A 91 11.31 -8.39 -0.58
CA ASP A 91 10.48 -9.07 0.41
C ASP A 91 10.09 -8.13 1.55
N GLN A 92 11.05 -7.34 2.07
CA GLN A 92 10.77 -6.37 3.12
C GLN A 92 9.77 -5.32 2.65
N ALA A 93 9.95 -4.79 1.44
CA ALA A 93 9.03 -3.79 0.91
C ALA A 93 7.62 -4.37 0.71
N LEU A 94 7.49 -5.63 0.26
CA LEU A 94 6.20 -6.31 0.14
C LEU A 94 5.54 -6.52 1.51
N LYS A 95 6.33 -6.85 2.53
CA LYS A 95 5.85 -6.98 3.92
C LYS A 95 5.36 -5.64 4.45
N VAL A 96 6.11 -4.56 4.25
CA VAL A 96 5.74 -3.21 4.69
C VAL A 96 4.45 -2.77 4.01
N ALA A 97 4.33 -2.98 2.70
CA ALA A 97 3.13 -2.59 1.96
C ALA A 97 1.89 -3.37 2.45
N LYS A 98 2.04 -4.67 2.73
CA LYS A 98 0.96 -5.49 3.31
C LYS A 98 0.50 -4.94 4.67
N LEU A 99 1.43 -4.56 5.54
CA LEU A 99 1.13 -4.01 6.86
C LEU A 99 0.54 -2.59 6.77
N ALA A 100 1.04 -1.76 5.86
CA ALA A 100 0.49 -0.43 5.56
C ALA A 100 -0.97 -0.53 5.09
N SER A 101 -1.31 -1.51 4.24
CA SER A 101 -2.71 -1.75 3.81
C SER A 101 -3.67 -2.13 4.94
N THR A 102 -3.12 -2.53 6.11
CA THR A 102 -3.89 -2.83 7.32
C THR A 102 -3.89 -1.70 8.34
N LYS A 103 -3.38 -0.51 7.99
CA LYS A 103 -3.24 0.64 8.91
C LYS A 103 -2.29 0.42 10.08
N TYR A 104 -1.40 -0.57 9.98
CA TYR A 104 -0.44 -0.87 11.05
C TYR A 104 0.56 0.28 11.25
N TYR A 105 0.80 1.06 10.20
CA TYR A 105 1.78 2.14 10.14
C TYR A 105 1.15 3.54 10.17
N ASP A 106 -0.13 3.68 10.52
CA ASP A 106 -0.82 4.98 10.53
C ASP A 106 -0.17 6.00 11.48
N ASN A 107 0.52 5.52 12.52
CA ASN A 107 1.19 6.32 13.55
C ASN A 107 2.69 6.56 13.26
N LEU A 108 3.17 6.31 12.03
CA LEU A 108 4.55 6.68 11.65
C LEU A 108 4.72 8.21 11.65
N PRO A 109 5.95 8.71 11.83
CA PRO A 109 6.24 10.14 11.67
C PRO A 109 5.93 10.58 10.24
N THR A 110 5.57 11.86 10.05
CA THR A 110 5.25 12.43 8.73
C THR A 110 6.45 13.04 8.01
N SER A 111 7.62 13.05 8.65
CA SER A 111 8.87 13.55 8.08
C SER A 111 10.01 12.54 8.24
N GLY A 112 10.89 12.47 7.24
CA GLY A 112 12.12 11.70 7.32
C GLY A 112 13.12 12.29 8.33
N ASN A 113 14.16 11.51 8.64
CA ASN A 113 15.33 11.96 9.40
C ASN A 113 16.62 11.58 8.65
N GLU A 114 17.75 12.11 9.10
CA GLU A 114 19.07 11.83 8.49
C GLU A 114 19.50 10.37 8.63
N LEU A 115 18.92 9.64 9.59
CA LEU A 115 19.17 8.23 9.84
C LEU A 115 18.36 7.28 8.93
N GLY A 116 17.55 7.81 8.02
CA GLY A 116 16.77 7.00 7.07
C GLY A 116 15.53 6.33 7.68
N GLN A 117 14.85 6.99 8.62
CA GLN A 117 13.60 6.49 9.18
C GLN A 117 12.49 6.41 8.13
N ALA A 118 11.62 5.41 8.28
CA ALA A 118 10.37 5.36 7.53
C ALA A 118 9.45 6.49 8.00
N PHE A 119 8.83 7.18 7.04
CA PHE A 119 7.87 8.23 7.30
C PHE A 119 6.68 8.10 6.36
N ARG A 120 5.56 8.68 6.76
CA ARG A 120 4.31 8.71 6.01
C ARG A 120 4.17 10.03 5.28
N ASP A 121 4.09 9.99 3.95
CA ASP A 121 3.95 11.19 3.13
C ASP A 121 2.47 11.55 2.93
N THR A 122 1.94 12.38 3.82
CA THR A 122 0.54 12.84 3.76
C THR A 122 0.26 13.74 2.55
N SER A 123 1.28 14.41 2.02
CA SER A 123 1.12 15.30 0.86
C SER A 123 0.87 14.48 -0.42
N LEU A 124 1.63 13.40 -0.58
CA LEU A 124 1.49 12.46 -1.68
C LEU A 124 0.19 11.68 -1.56
N GLU A 125 -0.18 11.22 -0.36
CA GLU A 125 -1.48 10.58 -0.11
C GLU A 125 -2.66 11.46 -0.53
N ALA A 126 -2.63 12.76 -0.18
CA ALA A 126 -3.66 13.71 -0.56
C ALA A 126 -3.72 13.94 -2.08
N ALA A 127 -2.56 14.04 -2.74
CA ALA A 127 -2.47 14.19 -4.19
C ALA A 127 -3.02 12.96 -4.93
N LEU A 128 -2.67 11.75 -4.49
CA LEU A 128 -3.21 10.50 -5.03
C LEU A 128 -4.71 10.35 -4.76
N LEU A 129 -5.18 10.74 -3.58
CA LEU A 129 -6.60 10.74 -3.26
C LEU A 129 -7.37 11.66 -4.19
N LYS A 130 -6.86 12.86 -4.46
CA LYS A 130 -7.45 13.79 -5.42
C LYS A 130 -7.46 13.20 -6.83
N ALA A 131 -6.33 12.70 -7.32
CA ALA A 131 -6.22 12.05 -8.62
C ALA A 131 -7.19 10.86 -8.77
N SER A 132 -7.32 10.04 -7.71
CA SER A 132 -8.24 8.89 -7.70
C SER A 132 -9.71 9.26 -7.86
N ARG A 133 -10.09 10.45 -7.37
CA ARG A 133 -11.45 11.00 -7.49
C ARG A 133 -11.72 11.54 -8.89
N GLU A 134 -10.69 12.01 -9.58
CA GLU A 134 -10.75 12.55 -10.94
C GLU A 134 -10.82 11.45 -12.02
N PHE A 135 -10.41 10.21 -11.72
CA PHE A 135 -10.46 9.11 -12.69
C PHE A 135 -11.87 8.69 -13.11
N GLY A 136 -12.91 9.06 -12.36
CA GLY A 136 -14.30 8.75 -12.69
C GLY A 136 -14.67 7.26 -12.64
N ILE A 137 -13.76 6.36 -12.25
CA ILE A 137 -13.97 4.90 -12.16
C ILE A 137 -14.96 4.54 -11.03
N GLY A 138 -14.94 5.30 -9.93
CA GLY A 138 -15.82 5.13 -8.78
C GLY A 138 -15.78 3.74 -8.13
N ALA A 139 -16.85 3.40 -7.41
CA ALA A 139 -17.01 2.10 -6.77
C ALA A 139 -17.70 1.11 -7.73
N GLN A 140 -16.94 0.58 -8.68
CA GLN A 140 -17.34 -0.39 -9.73
C GLN A 140 -18.12 0.20 -10.93
N PHE A 141 -19.05 1.14 -10.73
CA PHE A 141 -19.93 1.65 -11.79
C PHE A 141 -19.82 3.15 -12.00
N GLY A 142 -18.59 3.67 -12.03
CA GLY A 142 -18.35 5.11 -12.20
C GLY A 142 -18.56 5.91 -10.92
N GLY A 143 -17.90 7.07 -10.83
CA GLY A 143 -18.04 8.02 -9.72
C GLY A 143 -16.75 8.33 -8.95
N LYS A 144 -16.90 8.83 -7.72
CA LYS A 144 -15.82 9.49 -6.95
C LYS A 144 -15.00 8.54 -6.06
N TYR A 145 -15.55 7.37 -5.69
CA TYR A 145 -15.00 6.51 -4.63
C TYR A 145 -14.24 5.29 -5.17
N PHE A 146 -13.15 5.54 -5.89
CA PHE A 146 -12.24 4.47 -6.31
C PHE A 146 -11.40 3.94 -5.13
N ALA A 147 -10.84 4.86 -4.33
CA ALA A 147 -10.10 4.57 -3.11
C ALA A 147 -10.71 5.32 -1.93
N MET A 148 -10.80 4.63 -0.79
CA MET A 148 -11.26 5.22 0.47
C MET A 148 -10.10 5.89 1.23
N ILE A 149 -8.92 5.24 1.27
CA ILE A 149 -7.75 5.69 2.04
C ILE A 149 -6.46 5.26 1.31
N PHE A 150 -5.46 6.14 1.32
CA PHE A 150 -4.09 5.87 0.91
C PHE A 150 -3.18 5.77 2.16
N ALA A 151 -2.18 4.87 2.10
CA ALA A 151 -1.19 4.61 3.15
C ALA A 151 0.14 4.13 2.57
#